data_AF-A0A833Z2S8-F1
#
_entry.id   AF-A0A833Z2S8-F1
#
_cell.length_a   1.000
_cell.length_b   1.000
_cell.length_c   1.000
_cell.angle_alpha   90.00
_cell.angle_beta   90.00
_cell.angle_gamma   90.00
#
_symmetry.space_group_name_H-M   'P 1'
#
loop_
_entity.id
_entity.type
_entity.pdbx_description
1 polymer ?
#
loop_
_entity_poly.entity_id
_entity_poly.type
_entity_poly.pdbx_seq_one_letter_code
_entity_poly.pdbx_strand_id
1 'polypeptide(L)'
;MEETLEELSFTLKNTQIRMDREVNQLKQWITTLMMAITKEEETAAELELKARVFHFGEYKGAQEDKLLESLNHKVLDVYRHCVGVQQESNLGTVQMLTIIEHQMDELLENLERVPQVKVEQAEKAKEKERRQRLREEKAKMQKQLQEERLQRAQARAQAEIKKKRGRKLVCRSRPPVLKTKKEPEYELLDKEKEEQLFFFT
;
A
#
# COMPACT_ATOMS: atom_id res chain seq x y z
N MET A 1 82.03 16.13 50.84
CA MET A 1 80.74 16.64 51.36
C MET A 1 80.26 17.84 50.55
N GLU A 2 81.14 18.73 50.11
CA GLU A 2 80.78 19.88 49.27
C GLU A 2 80.41 19.46 47.83
N GLU A 3 81.23 18.62 47.19
CA GLU A 3 80.95 18.06 45.85
C GLU A 3 79.60 17.32 45.77
N THR A 4 79.28 16.53 46.80
CA THR A 4 77.98 15.81 46.89
C THR A 4 76.78 16.75 47.05
N LEU A 5 76.97 17.91 47.67
CA LEU A 5 75.92 18.92 47.83
C LEU A 5 75.69 19.67 46.51
N GLU A 6 76.77 19.95 45.77
CA GLU A 6 76.70 20.58 44.45
C GLU A 6 76.00 19.68 43.44
N GLU A 7 76.30 18.38 43.40
CA GLU A 7 75.63 17.39 42.56
C GLU A 7 74.12 17.28 42.88
N LEU A 8 73.76 17.28 44.17
CA LEU A 8 72.35 17.31 44.59
C LEU A 8 71.65 18.60 44.16
N SER A 9 72.32 19.74 44.26
CA SER A 9 71.76 21.02 43.80
C SER A 9 71.55 21.06 42.28
N PHE A 10 72.48 20.47 41.53
CA PHE A 10 72.41 20.39 40.07
C PHE A 10 71.29 19.45 39.61
N THR A 11 71.17 18.28 40.24
CA THR A 11 70.08 17.35 39.96
C THR A 11 68.72 17.95 40.29
N LEU A 12 68.58 18.66 41.42
CA LEU A 12 67.34 19.35 41.79
C LEU A 12 66.96 20.48 40.82
N LYS A 13 67.94 21.24 40.32
CA LYS A 13 67.68 22.25 39.27
C LYS A 13 67.22 21.60 37.96
N ASN A 14 67.85 20.49 37.56
CA ASN A 14 67.46 19.77 36.34
C ASN A 14 66.08 19.13 36.45
N THR A 15 65.73 18.55 37.61
CA THR A 15 64.38 18.02 37.83
C THR A 15 63.34 19.12 37.83
N GLN A 16 63.63 20.28 38.44
CA GLN A 16 62.75 21.45 38.40
C GLN A 16 62.50 21.91 36.96
N ILE A 17 63.55 22.08 36.15
CA ILE A 17 63.43 22.48 34.74
C ILE A 17 62.62 21.45 33.94
N ARG A 18 62.80 20.14 34.20
CA ARG A 18 62.01 19.09 33.54
C ARG A 18 60.53 19.18 33.91
N MET A 19 60.22 19.33 35.20
CA MET A 19 58.85 19.50 35.67
C MET A 19 58.21 20.76 35.09
N ASP A 20 58.92 21.88 35.04
CA ASP A 20 58.42 23.13 34.45
C ASP A 20 58.13 22.98 32.95
N ARG A 21 58.95 22.21 32.21
CA ARG A 21 58.69 21.87 30.81
C ARG A 21 57.43 21.02 30.65
N GLU A 22 57.26 19.98 31.46
CA GLU A 22 56.07 19.12 31.45
C GLU A 22 54.82 19.93 31.79
N VAL A 23 54.86 20.79 32.80
CA VAL A 23 53.76 21.69 33.17
C VAL A 23 53.41 22.63 32.01
N ASN A 24 54.41 23.18 31.31
CA ASN A 24 54.15 24.05 30.16
C ASN A 24 53.58 23.27 28.96
N GLN A 25 54.01 22.03 28.73
CA GLN A 25 53.43 21.15 27.71
C GLN A 25 51.97 20.81 28.03
N LEU A 26 51.67 20.47 29.29
CA LEU A 26 50.31 20.21 29.74
C LEU A 26 49.41 21.43 29.56
N LYS A 27 49.90 22.63 29.91
CA LYS A 27 49.16 23.88 29.67
C LYS A 27 48.86 24.09 28.19
N GLN A 28 49.83 23.86 27.30
CA GLN A 28 49.63 23.95 25.86
C GLN A 28 48.59 22.94 25.37
N TRP A 29 48.64 21.69 25.83
CA TRP A 29 47.64 20.68 25.48
C TRP A 29 46.24 21.06 25.97
N ILE A 30 46.11 21.58 27.19
CA ILE A 30 44.84 22.08 27.71
C ILE A 30 44.30 23.18 26.78
N THR A 31 45.13 24.15 26.40
CA THR A 31 44.67 25.23 25.50
C THR A 31 44.24 24.69 24.13
N THR A 32 44.98 23.75 23.55
CA THR A 32 44.62 23.16 22.25
C THR A 32 43.33 22.35 22.34
N LEU A 33 43.15 21.56 23.39
CA LEU A 33 41.93 20.78 23.60
C LEU A 33 40.73 21.69 23.85
N MET A 34 40.89 22.77 24.64
CA MET A 34 39.82 23.76 24.82
C MET A 34 39.42 24.41 23.50
N MET A 35 40.38 24.79 22.65
CA MET A 35 40.08 25.32 21.32
C MET A 35 39.35 24.29 20.44
N ALA A 36 39.77 23.02 20.48
CA ALA A 36 39.12 21.95 19.73
C ALA A 36 37.67 21.72 20.22
N ILE A 37 37.45 21.73 21.53
CA ILE A 37 36.10 21.62 22.13
C ILE A 37 35.22 22.78 21.65
N THR A 38 35.70 24.02 21.75
CA THR A 38 34.91 25.19 21.32
C THR A 38 34.55 25.13 19.85
N LYS A 39 35.48 24.67 18.99
CA LYS A 39 35.23 24.51 17.56
C LYS A 39 34.19 23.40 17.30
N GLU A 40 34.30 22.27 17.99
CA GLU A 40 33.36 21.17 17.85
C GLU A 40 31.96 21.60 18.31
N GLU A 41 31.85 22.31 19.44
CA GLU A 41 30.60 22.89 19.94
C GLU A 41 29.98 23.89 18.95
N GLU A 42 30.77 24.77 18.34
CA GLU A 42 30.32 25.68 17.28
C GLU A 42 29.79 24.90 16.07
N THR A 43 30.50 23.86 15.61
CA THR A 43 30.04 23.04 14.48
C THR A 43 28.77 22.24 14.80
N ALA A 44 28.64 21.74 16.03
CA ALA A 44 27.44 21.04 16.48
C ALA A 44 26.23 21.98 16.50
N ALA A 45 26.40 23.20 17.02
CA ALA A 45 25.35 24.22 17.02
C ALA A 45 24.96 24.65 15.60
N GLU A 46 25.92 24.80 14.68
CA GLU A 46 25.65 25.11 13.27
C GLU A 46 24.86 23.98 12.59
N LEU A 47 25.23 22.72 12.81
CA LEU A 47 24.53 21.56 12.26
C LEU A 47 23.12 21.43 12.83
N GLU A 48 22.94 21.65 14.13
CA GLU A 48 21.62 21.65 14.77
C GLU A 48 20.71 22.73 14.18
N LEU A 49 21.24 23.95 14.00
CA LEU A 49 20.50 25.04 13.37
C LEU A 49 20.11 24.68 11.93
N LYS A 50 21.04 24.15 11.14
CA LYS A 50 20.76 23.68 9.77
C LYS A 50 19.66 22.64 9.77
N ALA A 51 19.79 21.59 10.59
CA ALA A 51 18.77 20.56 10.71
C ALA A 51 17.40 21.18 11.07
N ARG A 52 17.34 22.06 12.06
CA ARG A 52 16.08 22.69 12.46
C ARG A 52 15.45 23.53 11.35
N VAL A 53 16.25 24.28 10.59
CA VAL A 53 15.81 25.09 9.45
C VAL A 53 15.26 24.21 8.32
N PHE A 54 15.98 23.15 7.95
CA PHE A 54 15.54 22.24 6.88
C PHE A 54 14.25 21.49 7.22
N HIS A 55 14.00 21.21 8.50
CA HIS A 55 12.80 20.49 8.94
C HIS A 55 11.68 21.42 9.43
N PHE A 56 11.75 22.73 9.16
CA PHE A 56 10.75 23.74 9.62
C PHE A 56 10.41 23.65 11.12
N GLY A 57 11.38 23.25 11.95
CA GLY A 57 11.18 23.07 13.40
C GLY A 57 10.55 21.75 13.84
N GLU A 58 10.14 20.86 12.92
CA GLU A 58 9.66 19.51 13.23
C GLU A 58 10.65 18.46 12.70
N TYR A 59 11.66 18.11 13.50
CA TYR A 59 12.57 17.02 13.13
C TYR A 59 11.81 15.67 13.10
N LYS A 60 11.52 15.20 11.89
CA LYS A 60 10.80 13.93 11.63
C LYS A 60 11.71 12.84 11.08
N GLY A 61 13.00 12.84 11.46
CA GLY A 61 13.99 11.86 10.96
C GLY A 61 13.49 10.41 11.03
N ALA A 62 12.86 10.00 12.14
CA ALA A 62 12.31 8.64 12.27
C ALA A 62 11.15 8.30 11.31
N GLN A 63 10.41 9.29 10.80
CA GLN A 63 9.38 9.08 9.78
C GLN A 63 10.01 8.99 8.38
N GLU A 64 11.01 9.83 8.13
CA GLU A 64 11.77 9.83 6.87
C GLU A 64 12.59 8.55 6.71
N ASP A 65 13.23 8.06 7.78
CA ASP A 65 13.95 6.79 7.79
C ASP A 65 13.03 5.62 7.44
N LYS A 66 11.83 5.58 8.03
CA LYS A 66 10.81 4.56 7.69
C LYS A 66 10.35 4.66 6.24
N LEU A 67 10.25 5.89 5.70
CA LEU A 67 9.89 6.10 4.31
C LEU A 67 11.01 5.58 3.38
N LEU A 68 12.28 5.86 3.72
CA LEU A 68 13.44 5.38 2.97
C LEU A 68 13.55 3.85 3.04
N GLU A 69 13.31 3.25 4.20
CA GLU A 69 13.24 1.79 4.34
C GLU A 69 12.13 1.21 3.47
N SER A 70 10.92 1.77 3.50
CA SER A 70 9.81 1.32 2.67
C SER A 70 10.12 1.44 1.18
N LEU A 71 10.76 2.53 0.76
CA LEU A 71 11.20 2.72 -0.61
C LEU A 71 12.24 1.66 -1.00
N ASN A 72 13.24 1.43 -0.15
CA ASN A 72 14.27 0.42 -0.40
C ASN A 72 13.66 -0.97 -0.58
N HIS A 73 12.68 -1.36 0.25
CA HIS A 73 11.97 -2.63 0.10
C HIS A 73 11.23 -2.73 -1.24
N LYS A 74 10.52 -1.66 -1.66
CA LYS A 74 9.83 -1.64 -2.96
C LYS A 74 10.80 -1.76 -4.14
N VAL A 75 11.92 -1.04 -4.09
CA VAL A 75 12.94 -1.11 -5.14
C VAL A 75 13.54 -2.51 -5.20
N LEU A 76 13.81 -3.12 -4.05
CA LEU A 76 14.33 -4.48 -3.96
C LEU A 76 13.34 -5.49 -4.53
N ASP A 77 12.04 -5.37 -4.23
CA ASP A 77 11.01 -6.22 -4.82
C ASP A 77 10.98 -6.10 -6.35
N VAL A 78 11.02 -4.88 -6.90
CA VAL A 78 11.07 -4.68 -8.37
C VAL A 78 12.36 -5.27 -8.95
N TYR A 79 13.50 -5.01 -8.33
CA TYR A 79 14.80 -5.55 -8.74
C TYR A 79 14.78 -7.08 -8.85
N ARG A 80 14.22 -7.76 -7.85
CA ARG A 80 14.06 -9.24 -7.84
C ARG A 80 13.24 -9.76 -9.01
N HIS A 81 12.15 -9.07 -9.35
CA HIS A 81 11.28 -9.47 -10.45
C HIS A 81 11.89 -9.17 -11.83
N CYS A 82 12.67 -8.10 -11.96
CA CYS A 82 13.26 -7.68 -13.22
C CYS A 82 14.59 -8.39 -13.53
N VAL A 83 15.47 -8.54 -12.54
CA VAL A 83 16.88 -8.97 -12.71
C VAL A 83 17.13 -10.38 -12.15
N GLY A 84 16.40 -10.77 -11.10
CA GLY A 84 16.55 -12.06 -10.41
C GLY A 84 17.35 -12.00 -9.11
N VAL A 85 17.36 -13.12 -8.36
CA VAL A 85 17.80 -13.22 -6.95
C VAL A 85 19.33 -13.29 -6.77
N GLN A 86 20.10 -13.43 -7.84
CA GLN A 86 21.51 -13.84 -7.77
C GLN A 86 22.50 -12.72 -7.41
N GLN A 87 22.11 -11.44 -7.49
CA GLN A 87 22.99 -10.28 -7.27
C GLN A 87 22.64 -9.46 -6.02
N GLU A 88 21.97 -10.06 -5.04
CA GLU A 88 21.34 -9.31 -3.93
C GLU A 88 22.31 -8.75 -2.88
N SER A 89 23.56 -9.22 -2.78
CA SER A 89 24.24 -9.15 -1.49
C SER A 89 24.84 -7.79 -1.09
N ASN A 90 24.98 -6.77 -1.95
CA ASN A 90 25.57 -5.48 -1.53
C ASN A 90 25.13 -4.22 -2.34
N LEU A 91 24.04 -4.27 -3.12
CA LEU A 91 23.66 -3.12 -3.95
C LEU A 91 22.94 -2.05 -3.12
N GLY A 92 23.34 -0.78 -3.28
CA GLY A 92 22.58 0.34 -2.76
C GLY A 92 21.31 0.60 -3.58
N THR A 93 20.29 1.26 -3.00
CA THR A 93 19.00 1.54 -3.67
C THR A 93 19.17 2.23 -5.02
N VAL A 94 20.08 3.21 -5.10
CA VAL A 94 20.37 3.94 -6.36
C VAL A 94 20.96 3.00 -7.41
N GLN A 95 21.88 2.12 -7.02
CA GLN A 95 22.49 1.14 -7.94
C GLN A 95 21.45 0.15 -8.46
N MET A 96 20.54 -0.32 -7.59
CA MET A 96 19.41 -1.17 -8.02
C MET A 96 18.55 -0.46 -9.07
N LEU A 97 18.21 0.82 -8.84
CA LEU A 97 17.43 1.62 -9.80
C LEU A 97 18.15 1.77 -11.14
N THR A 98 19.46 2.04 -11.15
CA THR A 98 20.23 2.13 -12.40
C THR A 98 20.22 0.82 -13.19
N ILE A 99 20.30 -0.32 -12.51
CA ILE A 99 20.23 -1.62 -13.18
C ILE A 99 18.82 -1.87 -13.73
N ILE A 100 17.77 -1.54 -12.97
CA ILE A 100 16.38 -1.66 -13.42
C ILE A 100 16.14 -0.79 -14.67
N GLU A 101 16.60 0.45 -14.66
CA GLU A 101 16.49 1.38 -15.78
C GLU A 101 17.19 0.82 -17.02
N HIS A 102 18.43 0.33 -16.86
CA HIS A 102 19.15 -0.29 -17.95
C HIS A 102 18.44 -1.52 -18.52
N GLN A 103 17.92 -2.41 -17.67
CA GLN A 103 17.13 -3.56 -18.12
C GLN A 103 15.86 -3.14 -18.86
N MET A 104 15.19 -2.09 -18.40
CA MET A 104 14.01 -1.56 -19.05
C MET A 104 14.36 -1.05 -20.46
N ASP A 105 15.44 -0.28 -20.60
CA ASP A 105 15.91 0.24 -21.88
C ASP A 105 16.29 -0.90 -22.84
N GLU A 106 17.03 -1.91 -22.37
CA GLU A 106 17.37 -3.10 -23.18
C GLU A 106 16.11 -3.81 -23.67
N LEU A 107 15.10 -3.98 -22.83
CA LEU A 107 13.83 -4.61 -23.21
C LEU A 107 13.06 -3.78 -24.24
N LEU A 108 13.06 -2.45 -24.11
CA LEU A 108 12.43 -1.55 -25.08
C LEU A 108 13.14 -1.60 -26.43
N GLU A 109 14.46 -1.53 -26.47
CA GLU A 109 15.23 -1.69 -27.71
C GLU A 109 14.97 -3.05 -28.37
N ASN A 110 14.92 -4.11 -27.57
CA ASN A 110 14.61 -5.45 -28.07
C ASN A 110 13.20 -5.52 -28.65
N LEU A 111 12.22 -4.86 -28.02
CA LEU A 111 10.84 -4.80 -28.49
C LEU A 111 10.73 -4.13 -29.87
N GLU A 112 11.46 -3.04 -30.10
CA GLU A 112 11.50 -2.35 -31.40
C GLU A 112 12.06 -3.23 -32.52
N ARG A 113 13.00 -4.13 -32.19
CA ARG A 113 13.60 -5.07 -33.15
C ARG A 113 12.73 -6.28 -33.45
N VAL A 114 11.64 -6.51 -32.71
CA VAL A 114 10.79 -7.69 -32.92
C VAL A 114 10.06 -7.60 -34.27
N PRO A 115 10.17 -8.62 -35.15
CA PRO A 115 9.43 -8.64 -36.41
C PRO A 115 7.92 -8.61 -36.17
N GLN A 116 7.22 -7.74 -36.91
CA GLN A 116 5.77 -7.54 -36.80
C GLN A 116 4.97 -8.84 -36.94
N VAL A 117 5.43 -9.78 -37.77
CA VAL A 117 4.82 -11.11 -37.94
C VAL A 117 4.76 -11.89 -36.62
N LYS A 118 5.81 -11.84 -35.79
CA LYS A 118 5.83 -12.51 -34.48
C LYS A 118 4.85 -11.86 -33.50
N VAL A 119 4.74 -10.53 -33.56
CA VAL A 119 3.79 -9.76 -32.74
C VAL A 119 2.36 -10.17 -33.07
N GLU A 120 1.99 -10.18 -34.36
CA GLU A 120 0.66 -10.61 -34.79
C GLU A 120 0.33 -12.06 -34.41
N GLN A 121 1.32 -12.96 -34.48
CA GLN A 121 1.15 -14.35 -34.04
C GLN A 121 0.88 -14.43 -32.54
N ALA A 122 1.62 -13.66 -31.73
CA ALA A 122 1.43 -13.59 -30.28
C ALA A 122 0.05 -13.00 -29.93
N GLU A 123 -0.40 -11.95 -30.62
CA GLU A 123 -1.73 -11.36 -30.44
C GLU A 123 -2.84 -12.35 -30.78
N LYS A 124 -2.73 -13.05 -31.92
CA LYS A 124 -3.69 -14.09 -32.31
C LYS A 124 -3.74 -15.23 -31.29
N ALA A 125 -2.59 -15.65 -30.75
CA ALA A 125 -2.52 -16.67 -29.71
C ALA A 125 -3.20 -16.20 -28.41
N LYS A 126 -2.90 -14.98 -27.94
CA LYS A 126 -3.49 -14.40 -26.73
C LYS A 126 -5.01 -14.23 -26.86
N GLU A 127 -5.49 -13.76 -28.00
CA GLU A 127 -6.92 -13.62 -28.25
C GLU A 127 -7.62 -15.01 -28.37
N LYS A 128 -6.96 -16.00 -28.97
CA LYS A 128 -7.47 -17.38 -29.00
C LYS A 128 -7.60 -17.96 -27.59
N GLU A 129 -6.58 -17.77 -26.74
CA GLU A 129 -6.60 -18.21 -25.35
C GLU A 129 -7.73 -17.51 -24.58
N ARG A 130 -7.87 -16.19 -24.70
CA ARG A 130 -8.95 -15.43 -24.08
C ARG A 130 -10.33 -15.96 -24.48
N ARG A 131 -10.54 -16.23 -25.77
CA ARG A 131 -11.80 -16.83 -26.27
C ARG A 131 -12.01 -18.25 -25.75
N GLN A 132 -10.95 -19.02 -25.54
CA GLN A 132 -11.02 -20.35 -24.97
C GLN A 132 -11.43 -20.29 -23.50
N ARG A 133 -10.76 -19.47 -22.68
CA ARG A 133 -11.09 -19.26 -21.26
C ARG A 133 -12.55 -18.85 -21.07
N LEU A 134 -13.04 -17.90 -21.87
CA LEU A 134 -14.43 -17.45 -21.78
C LEU A 134 -15.46 -18.53 -22.17
N ARG A 135 -15.13 -19.39 -23.13
CA ARG A 135 -15.96 -20.55 -23.49
C ARG A 135 -15.98 -21.61 -22.39
N GLU A 136 -14.83 -21.89 -21.80
CA GLU A 136 -14.69 -22.84 -20.69
C GLU A 136 -15.45 -22.38 -19.45
N GLU A 137 -15.35 -21.10 -19.08
CA GLU A 137 -16.12 -20.51 -17.98
C GLU A 137 -17.63 -20.63 -18.23
N LYS A 138 -18.10 -20.32 -19.44
CA LYS A 138 -19.51 -20.46 -19.81
C LYS A 138 -19.98 -21.92 -19.75
N ALA A 139 -19.19 -22.85 -20.28
CA ALA A 139 -19.50 -24.28 -20.25
C ALA A 139 -19.53 -24.81 -18.81
N LYS A 140 -18.59 -24.37 -17.96
CA LYS A 140 -18.55 -24.72 -16.53
C LYS A 140 -19.79 -24.22 -15.80
N MET A 141 -20.21 -22.98 -16.04
CA MET A 141 -21.43 -22.42 -15.46
C MET A 141 -22.68 -23.19 -15.91
N GLN A 142 -22.78 -23.54 -17.20
CA GLN A 142 -23.89 -24.36 -17.71
C GLN A 142 -23.91 -25.76 -17.08
N LYS A 143 -22.74 -26.40 -16.94
CA LYS A 143 -22.60 -27.71 -16.30
C LYS A 143 -23.06 -27.66 -14.84
N GLN A 144 -22.63 -26.66 -14.09
CA GLN A 144 -23.05 -26.46 -12.69
C GLN A 144 -24.57 -26.30 -12.58
N LEU A 145 -25.18 -25.48 -13.44
CA LEU A 145 -26.63 -25.28 -13.45
C LEU A 145 -27.38 -26.58 -13.80
N GLN A 146 -26.85 -27.38 -14.73
CA GLN A 146 -27.43 -28.66 -15.09
C GLN A 146 -27.29 -29.70 -13.98
N GLU A 147 -26.14 -29.72 -13.30
CA GLU A 147 -25.88 -30.56 -12.14
C GLU A 147 -26.83 -30.20 -10.98
N GLU A 148 -27.03 -28.91 -10.68
CA GLU A 148 -27.98 -28.46 -9.65
C GLU A 148 -29.42 -28.90 -9.97
N ARG A 149 -29.84 -28.80 -11.25
CA ARG A 149 -31.15 -29.29 -11.69
C ARG A 149 -31.30 -30.79 -11.49
N LEU A 150 -30.27 -31.57 -11.84
CA LEU A 150 -30.27 -33.01 -11.68
C LEU A 150 -30.33 -33.39 -10.19
N GLN A 151 -29.51 -32.76 -9.35
CA GLN A 151 -29.53 -32.96 -7.90
C GLN A 151 -30.90 -32.63 -7.30
N ARG A 152 -31.52 -31.51 -7.70
CA ARG A 152 -32.87 -31.13 -7.25
C ARG A 152 -33.94 -32.15 -7.67
N ALA A 153 -33.85 -32.69 -8.89
CA ALA A 153 -34.76 -33.73 -9.36
C ALA A 153 -34.58 -35.05 -8.59
N GLN A 154 -33.33 -35.46 -8.35
CA GLN A 154 -33.00 -36.64 -7.54
C GLN A 154 -33.52 -36.50 -6.10
N ALA A 155 -33.29 -35.35 -5.46
CA ALA A 155 -33.80 -35.07 -4.12
C ALA A 155 -35.34 -35.14 -4.05
N ARG A 156 -36.06 -34.65 -5.09
CA ARG A 156 -37.52 -34.80 -5.18
C ARG A 156 -37.97 -36.25 -5.33
N ALA A 157 -37.21 -37.07 -6.08
CA ALA A 157 -37.53 -38.47 -6.27
C ALA A 157 -37.26 -39.32 -5.01
N GLN A 158 -36.22 -38.97 -4.25
CA GLN A 158 -35.87 -39.63 -2.98
C GLN A 158 -36.70 -39.15 -1.78
N ALA A 159 -37.31 -37.97 -1.87
CA ALA A 159 -38.14 -37.44 -0.80
C ALA A 159 -39.30 -38.39 -0.49
N GLU A 160 -39.51 -38.67 0.81
CA GLU A 160 -40.59 -39.55 1.24
C GLU A 160 -41.95 -39.02 0.76
N ILE A 161 -42.64 -39.85 -0.03
CA ILE A 161 -44.00 -39.56 -0.46
C ILE A 161 -44.91 -39.65 0.78
N LYS A 162 -45.32 -38.49 1.30
CA LYS A 162 -46.31 -38.41 2.39
C LYS A 162 -47.64 -38.99 1.90
N LYS A 163 -47.87 -40.27 2.19
CA LYS A 163 -49.12 -40.96 1.90
C LYS A 163 -50.25 -40.28 2.68
N LYS A 164 -51.11 -39.55 1.97
CA LYS A 164 -52.31 -38.99 2.58
C LYS A 164 -53.35 -40.10 2.74
N ARG A 165 -53.88 -40.28 3.94
CA ARG A 165 -55.03 -41.16 4.16
C ARG A 165 -56.28 -40.43 3.65
N GLY A 166 -56.88 -40.93 2.57
CA GLY A 166 -58.16 -40.45 2.04
C GLY A 166 -58.10 -39.18 1.17
N ARG A 167 -59.23 -38.86 0.52
CA ARG A 167 -59.40 -37.61 -0.25
C ARG A 167 -59.57 -36.44 0.72
N LYS A 168 -58.84 -35.35 0.49
CA LYS A 168 -59.05 -34.08 1.20
C LYS A 168 -60.39 -33.50 0.75
N LEU A 169 -61.28 -33.16 1.68
CA LEU A 169 -62.54 -32.49 1.37
C LEU A 169 -62.22 -31.13 0.74
N VAL A 170 -62.67 -30.92 -0.50
CA VAL A 170 -62.52 -29.64 -1.21
C VAL A 170 -63.84 -28.89 -1.09
N CYS A 171 -63.82 -27.74 -0.42
CA CYS A 171 -64.99 -26.86 -0.38
C CYS A 171 -65.22 -26.28 -1.78
N ARG A 172 -66.46 -26.34 -2.26
CA ARG A 172 -66.86 -25.69 -3.52
C ARG A 172 -66.94 -24.18 -3.33
N SER A 173 -66.85 -23.43 -4.43
CA SER A 173 -67.04 -21.98 -4.42
C SER A 173 -68.36 -21.62 -3.75
N ARG A 174 -68.36 -20.57 -2.93
CA ARG A 174 -69.60 -20.04 -2.37
C ARG A 174 -70.44 -19.43 -3.50
N PRO A 175 -71.77 -19.64 -3.53
CA PRO A 175 -72.62 -19.02 -4.53
C PRO A 175 -72.46 -17.49 -4.52
N PRO A 176 -72.60 -16.82 -5.68
CA PRO A 176 -72.50 -15.37 -5.76
C PRO A 176 -73.60 -14.71 -4.91
N VAL A 177 -73.19 -13.76 -4.06
CA VAL A 177 -74.11 -13.00 -3.20
C VAL A 177 -74.99 -12.11 -4.08
N LEU A 178 -76.31 -12.22 -3.90
CA LEU A 178 -77.28 -11.36 -4.58
C LEU A 178 -77.03 -9.90 -4.17
N LYS A 179 -76.61 -9.06 -5.13
CA LYS A 179 -76.46 -7.62 -4.91
C LYS A 179 -77.84 -6.98 -4.88
N THR A 180 -78.31 -6.53 -3.71
CA THR A 180 -79.41 -5.57 -3.63
C THR A 180 -78.95 -4.26 -4.27
N LYS A 181 -79.76 -3.72 -5.19
CA LYS A 181 -79.51 -2.42 -5.81
C LYS A 181 -79.47 -1.36 -4.70
N LYS A 182 -78.33 -0.69 -4.53
CA LYS A 182 -78.28 0.57 -3.77
C LYS A 182 -78.71 1.68 -4.72
N GLU A 183 -79.67 2.49 -4.31
CA GLU A 183 -80.07 3.69 -5.05
C GLU A 183 -78.89 4.69 -5.11
N PRO A 184 -78.72 5.41 -6.23
CA PRO A 184 -77.63 6.35 -6.38
C PRO A 184 -77.85 7.56 -5.46
N GLU A 185 -76.86 7.81 -4.61
CA GLU A 185 -76.75 9.02 -3.82
C GLU A 185 -76.36 10.17 -4.78
N TYR A 186 -77.30 11.09 -5.02
CA TYR A 186 -77.03 12.31 -5.80
C TYR A 186 -76.17 13.25 -4.93
N GLU A 187 -74.89 13.36 -5.23
CA GLU A 187 -74.05 14.43 -4.70
C GLU A 187 -74.51 15.76 -5.31
N LEU A 188 -75.12 16.63 -4.51
CA LEU A 188 -75.43 18.00 -4.90
C LEU A 188 -74.12 18.77 -5.04
N LEU A 189 -73.68 18.97 -6.29
CA LEU A 189 -72.55 19.84 -6.59
C LEU A 189 -72.92 21.30 -6.24
N ASP A 190 -72.01 21.93 -5.51
CA ASP A 190 -72.12 23.30 -5.03
C ASP A 190 -72.03 24.26 -6.21
N LYS A 191 -73.06 25.10 -6.40
CA LYS A 191 -73.23 25.96 -7.59
C LYS A 191 -72.03 26.88 -7.84
N GLU A 192 -71.33 27.25 -6.78
CA GLU A 192 -70.13 28.09 -6.83
C GLU A 192 -68.97 27.43 -7.60
N LYS A 193 -68.88 26.09 -7.59
CA LYS A 193 -67.87 25.33 -8.34
C LYS A 193 -68.21 25.22 -9.83
N GLU A 194 -69.49 25.16 -10.19
CA GLU A 194 -69.92 25.22 -11.59
C GLU A 194 -69.60 26.59 -12.21
N GLU A 195 -69.82 27.68 -11.46
CA GLU A 195 -69.55 29.04 -11.96
C GLU A 195 -68.04 29.31 -12.12
N GLN A 196 -67.19 28.79 -11.23
CA GLN A 196 -65.73 28.91 -11.36
C GLN A 196 -65.17 28.16 -12.59
N LEU A 197 -65.75 27.02 -12.93
CA LEU A 197 -65.36 26.27 -14.14
C LEU A 197 -65.78 27.00 -15.42
N PHE A 198 -66.86 27.80 -15.37
CA PHE A 198 -67.35 28.54 -16.52
C PHE A 198 -66.56 29.84 -16.81
N PHE A 199 -65.96 30.47 -15.79
CA PHE A 199 -65.32 31.80 -15.94
C PHE A 199 -63.81 31.77 -16.29
N PHE A 200 -63.13 30.64 -16.10
CA PHE A 200 -61.69 30.50 -16.39
C PHE A 200 -61.38 29.54 -17.56
N THR A 201 -62.35 29.35 -18.46
CA THR A 201 -62.13 28.69 -19.76
C THR A 201 -62.14 29.70 -20.89
#